data_AF-A0A841LEL5-F1
#
_entry.id   AF-A0A841LEL5-F1
#
_cell.length_a   1.000
_cell.length_b   1.000
_cell.length_c   1.000
_cell.angle_alpha   90.00
_cell.angle_beta   90.00
_cell.angle_gamma   90.00
#
_symmetry.space_group_name_H-M   'P 1'
#
loop_
_entity.id
_entity.type
_entity.pdbx_description
1 polymer ?
#
loop_
_entity_poly.entity_id
_entity_poly.type
_entity_poly.pdbx_seq_one_letter_code
_entity_poly.pdbx_strand_id
1 'polypeptide(L)'
;MKKSLLFIIALLFTTTAFSQNVIQLFNGANDFFKLLQEEKFKDAHAFFDDTLKTKLTEESLKKLWGDIGTKYGKAESLDAIQSKAQGEFFAVTVEGKFANGDQNFILGFNKQQKIVGIFLAPSRKTAAYLKPTYVDTSLYQEKSVYIGPAGKQLAAIITTPKNVKNFPVVVFVHGSGPADMDETVGANKPFKDLAGGLASKGIASVRYVKRTLIYPNEFTKAFTVKEEVLDDATAAIALAKTVVGANPKAVYVFGHSLGGMLSPKIATLSPDLAGIILAATPARKLTDVIVDQNKYMFDQANDTTAAFKKQLADAYVEIDKSRISQLGTTIKPDSLILGLPAKYWTDLNTYNQVAVAKSLSKPKIYVLQGGNDFQVGKVDFDLWNAALSKKKNVVLKFYPDLNHLLSSQTEKGTMAQYQAAVSVSETLVNDIALWIKAK
;
A
#
# COMPACT_ATOMS: atom_id res chain seq x y z
N MET A 1 -17.89 -31.53 -16.54
CA MET A 1 -17.07 -30.37 -16.14
C MET A 1 -17.79 -29.63 -15.02
N LYS A 2 -17.49 -29.98 -13.76
CA LYS A 2 -18.14 -29.38 -12.59
C LYS A 2 -17.52 -28.00 -12.34
N LYS A 3 -18.39 -26.99 -12.25
CA LYS A 3 -18.06 -25.59 -11.98
C LYS A 3 -17.36 -25.48 -10.63
N SER A 4 -16.07 -25.21 -10.63
CA SER A 4 -15.35 -24.78 -9.43
C SER A 4 -15.82 -23.36 -9.10
N LEU A 5 -16.61 -23.20 -8.04
CA LEU A 5 -16.94 -21.89 -7.47
C LEU A 5 -15.64 -21.24 -6.99
N LEU A 6 -15.09 -20.29 -7.76
CA LEU A 6 -14.13 -19.33 -7.25
C LEU A 6 -14.90 -18.26 -6.46
N PHE A 7 -14.88 -18.34 -5.13
CA PHE A 7 -15.27 -17.24 -4.27
C PHE A 7 -14.13 -16.21 -4.24
N ILE A 8 -14.27 -15.13 -5.01
CA ILE A 8 -13.38 -13.96 -4.91
C ILE A 8 -14.02 -12.98 -3.92
N ILE A 9 -13.60 -13.03 -2.66
CA ILE A 9 -13.90 -11.96 -1.70
C ILE A 9 -12.82 -10.88 -1.89
N ALA A 10 -13.13 -9.88 -2.71
CA ALA A 10 -12.36 -8.64 -2.78
C ALA A 10 -12.84 -7.70 -1.66
N LEU A 11 -12.26 -7.84 -0.47
CA LEU A 11 -12.21 -6.76 0.53
C LEU A 11 -10.76 -6.27 0.57
N LEU A 12 -10.54 -5.01 0.25
CA LEU A 12 -9.27 -4.32 0.50
C LEU A 12 -9.58 -3.12 1.40
N PHE A 13 -9.40 -3.30 2.71
CA PHE A 13 -8.87 -2.27 3.60
C PHE A 13 -7.83 -2.88 4.51
N THR A 14 -6.65 -2.27 4.45
CA THR A 14 -5.68 -2.09 5.53
C THR A 14 -5.38 -3.31 6.41
N THR A 15 -4.23 -3.92 6.19
CA THR A 15 -3.58 -4.78 7.18
C THR A 15 -2.84 -3.92 8.21
N THR A 16 -3.53 -3.47 9.25
CA THR A 16 -2.87 -3.07 10.51
C THR A 16 -3.63 -3.62 11.70
N ALA A 17 -3.39 -4.88 12.03
CA ALA A 17 -3.54 -5.39 13.39
C ALA A 17 -2.83 -6.74 13.63
N PHE A 18 -1.66 -7.05 13.04
CA PHE A 18 -1.35 -8.48 12.86
C PHE A 18 0.10 -9.01 12.97
N SER A 19 1.12 -8.30 13.46
CA SER A 19 2.50 -8.85 13.36
C SER A 19 2.77 -10.17 14.09
N GLN A 20 2.30 -10.34 15.34
CA GLN A 20 2.50 -11.59 16.08
C GLN A 20 1.67 -12.75 15.51
N ASN A 21 0.44 -12.46 15.08
CA ASN A 21 -0.40 -13.45 14.42
C ASN A 21 0.15 -13.79 13.02
N VAL A 22 0.71 -12.86 12.25
CA VAL A 22 1.25 -13.16 10.91
C VAL A 22 2.45 -14.08 10.97
N ILE A 23 3.38 -13.88 11.91
CA ILE A 23 4.52 -14.79 12.09
C ILE A 23 4.03 -16.18 12.50
N GLN A 24 3.05 -16.27 13.41
CA GLN A 24 2.47 -17.56 13.81
C GLN A 24 1.69 -18.24 12.68
N LEU A 25 0.97 -17.48 11.86
CA LEU A 25 0.25 -17.98 10.69
C LEU A 25 1.22 -18.40 9.57
N PHE A 26 2.33 -17.69 9.39
CA PHE A 26 3.40 -18.05 8.45
C PHE A 26 4.12 -19.32 8.90
N ASN A 27 4.50 -19.40 10.18
CA ASN A 27 5.08 -20.61 10.76
C ASN A 27 4.10 -21.77 10.65
N GLY A 28 2.82 -21.56 10.99
CA GLY A 28 1.79 -22.59 10.88
C GLY A 28 1.57 -23.06 9.44
N ALA A 29 1.63 -22.16 8.47
CA ALA A 29 1.56 -22.51 7.04
C ALA A 29 2.80 -23.31 6.59
N ASN A 30 3.99 -22.85 6.96
CA ASN A 30 5.26 -23.48 6.61
C ASN A 30 5.38 -24.87 7.27
N ASP A 31 5.03 -25.01 8.55
CA ASP A 31 5.05 -26.27 9.28
C ASP A 31 4.04 -27.27 8.69
N PHE A 32 2.83 -26.80 8.34
CA PHE A 32 1.84 -27.63 7.66
C PHE A 32 2.39 -28.20 6.34
N PHE A 33 2.97 -27.36 5.48
CA PHE A 33 3.54 -27.80 4.21
C PHE A 33 4.80 -28.66 4.38
N LYS A 34 5.62 -28.39 5.39
CA LYS A 34 6.74 -29.25 5.77
C LYS A 34 6.28 -30.66 6.15
N LEU A 35 5.20 -30.79 6.92
CA LEU A 35 4.62 -32.09 7.26
C LEU A 35 4.08 -32.82 6.02
N LEU A 36 3.51 -32.10 5.04
CA LEU A 36 3.13 -32.70 3.76
C LEU A 36 4.35 -33.18 2.96
N GLN A 37 5.44 -32.41 2.92
CA GLN A 37 6.69 -32.81 2.29
C GLN A 37 7.33 -34.04 2.96
N GLU A 38 7.18 -34.17 4.28
CA GLU A 38 7.62 -35.32 5.07
C GLU A 38 6.61 -36.49 5.06
N GLU A 39 5.51 -36.37 4.30
CA GLU A 39 4.42 -37.35 4.20
C GLU A 39 3.73 -37.68 5.55
N LYS A 40 3.81 -36.77 6.53
CA LYS A 40 3.16 -36.87 7.85
C LYS A 40 1.74 -36.30 7.82
N PHE A 41 0.87 -36.93 7.04
CA PHE A 41 -0.48 -36.42 6.76
C PHE A 41 -1.37 -36.33 8.00
N LYS A 42 -1.23 -37.26 8.95
CA LYS A 42 -1.95 -37.22 10.23
C LYS A 42 -1.63 -35.95 11.04
N ASP A 43 -0.35 -35.58 11.11
CA ASP A 43 0.08 -34.39 11.85
C ASP A 43 -0.31 -33.12 11.10
N ALA A 44 -0.21 -33.10 9.77
CA ALA A 44 -0.69 -32.00 8.94
C ALA A 44 -2.21 -31.79 9.09
N HIS A 45 -2.99 -32.87 9.15
CA HIS A 45 -4.45 -32.84 9.35
C HIS A 45 -4.85 -32.20 10.69
N ALA A 46 -3.99 -32.27 11.71
CA ALA A 46 -4.23 -31.65 13.01
C ALA A 46 -4.24 -30.10 12.98
N PHE A 47 -3.72 -29.49 11.92
CA PHE A 47 -3.77 -28.04 11.69
C PHE A 47 -5.17 -27.53 11.31
N PHE A 48 -6.05 -28.43 10.86
CA PHE A 48 -7.38 -28.06 10.39
C PHE A 48 -8.32 -27.75 11.55
N ASP A 49 -9.29 -26.86 11.31
CA ASP A 49 -10.44 -26.72 12.21
C ASP A 49 -11.34 -27.96 12.11
N ASP A 50 -12.22 -28.16 13.09
CA ASP A 50 -13.05 -29.36 13.13
C ASP A 50 -13.98 -29.47 11.91
N THR A 51 -14.41 -28.32 11.36
CA THR A 51 -15.20 -28.30 10.13
C THR A 51 -14.41 -28.83 8.94
N LEU A 52 -13.19 -28.33 8.70
CA LEU A 52 -12.38 -28.76 7.57
C LEU A 52 -11.89 -30.20 7.74
N LYS A 53 -11.59 -30.66 8.96
CA LYS A 53 -11.20 -32.06 9.22
C LYS A 53 -12.21 -33.07 8.69
N THR A 54 -13.51 -32.77 8.80
CA THR A 54 -14.58 -33.65 8.29
C THR A 54 -14.70 -33.63 6.77
N LYS A 55 -14.39 -32.49 6.14
CA LYS A 55 -14.53 -32.29 4.69
C LYS A 55 -13.30 -32.73 3.90
N LEU A 56 -12.12 -32.63 4.51
CA LEU A 56 -10.84 -33.01 3.94
C LEU A 56 -10.19 -34.01 4.90
N THR A 57 -10.46 -35.30 4.67
CA THR A 57 -9.88 -36.40 5.46
C THR A 57 -8.37 -36.53 5.24
N GLU A 58 -7.66 -37.23 6.14
CA GLU A 58 -6.24 -37.53 5.97
C GLU A 58 -5.94 -38.19 4.61
N GLU A 59 -6.75 -39.17 4.21
CA GLU A 59 -6.62 -39.84 2.90
C GLU A 59 -6.85 -38.88 1.73
N SER A 60 -7.83 -37.99 1.84
CA SER A 60 -8.11 -36.99 0.80
C SER A 60 -7.00 -35.95 0.70
N LEU A 61 -6.39 -35.57 1.83
CA LEU A 61 -5.23 -34.68 1.90
C LEU A 61 -3.99 -35.34 1.27
N LYS A 62 -3.73 -36.62 1.60
CA LYS A 62 -2.68 -37.42 0.96
C LYS A 62 -2.87 -37.51 -0.54
N LYS A 63 -4.10 -37.78 -1.00
CA LYS A 63 -4.43 -37.82 -2.42
C LYS A 63 -4.20 -36.47 -3.09
N LEU A 64 -4.67 -35.36 -2.50
CA LEU A 64 -4.48 -34.01 -3.03
C LEU A 64 -2.98 -33.69 -3.19
N TRP A 65 -2.17 -33.99 -2.17
CA TRP A 65 -0.73 -33.78 -2.23
C TRP A 65 -0.04 -34.64 -3.30
N GLY A 66 -0.44 -35.91 -3.42
CA GLY A 66 0.05 -36.80 -4.48
C GLY A 66 -0.34 -36.35 -5.89
N ASP A 67 -1.57 -35.85 -6.09
CA ASP A 67 -2.02 -35.31 -7.37
C ASP A 67 -1.19 -34.07 -7.77
N ILE A 68 -0.86 -33.19 -6.81
CA ILE A 68 0.03 -32.03 -7.01
C ILE A 68 1.43 -32.49 -7.38
N GLY A 69 2.00 -33.46 -6.64
CA GLY A 69 3.32 -34.01 -6.91
C GLY A 69 3.42 -34.70 -8.27
N THR A 70 2.35 -35.36 -8.72
CA THR A 70 2.27 -35.97 -10.06
C THR A 70 2.33 -34.90 -11.15
N LYS A 71 1.67 -33.75 -10.93
CA LYS A 71 1.58 -32.67 -11.92
C LYS A 71 2.82 -31.79 -11.97
N TYR A 72 3.35 -31.40 -10.81
CA TYR A 72 4.41 -30.39 -10.69
C TYR A 72 5.75 -30.97 -10.23
N GLY A 73 5.83 -32.26 -9.93
CA GLY A 73 7.04 -32.91 -9.43
C GLY A 73 7.24 -32.71 -7.92
N LYS A 74 8.43 -33.05 -7.41
CA LYS A 74 8.75 -32.91 -5.99
C LYS A 74 8.81 -31.42 -5.59
N ALA A 75 8.24 -31.07 -4.43
CA ALA A 75 8.34 -29.72 -3.89
C ALA A 75 9.78 -29.40 -3.46
N GLU A 76 10.29 -28.25 -3.89
CA GLU A 76 11.61 -27.71 -3.58
C GLU A 76 11.54 -26.69 -2.45
N SER A 77 10.60 -25.74 -2.51
CA SER A 77 10.32 -24.79 -1.42
C SER A 77 8.84 -24.43 -1.34
N LEU A 78 8.36 -24.16 -0.12
CA LEU A 78 6.98 -23.77 0.19
C LEU A 78 7.05 -22.67 1.26
N ASP A 79 6.96 -21.43 0.81
CA ASP A 79 7.25 -20.27 1.64
C ASP A 79 6.01 -19.38 1.78
N ALA A 80 5.54 -19.16 3.01
CA ALA A 80 4.52 -18.15 3.28
C ALA A 80 5.07 -16.75 2.97
N ILE A 81 4.51 -16.11 1.94
CA ILE A 81 5.02 -14.83 1.41
C ILE A 81 4.10 -13.65 1.71
N GLN A 82 2.82 -13.92 2.02
CA GLN A 82 1.83 -12.86 2.23
C GLN A 82 0.73 -13.33 3.18
N SER A 83 0.24 -12.46 4.05
CA SER A 83 -0.98 -12.68 4.82
C SER A 83 -1.94 -11.51 4.61
N LYS A 84 -3.24 -11.82 4.52
CA LYS A 84 -4.31 -10.84 4.36
C LYS A 84 -5.50 -11.25 5.23
N ALA A 85 -6.06 -10.31 6.00
CA ALA A 85 -7.32 -10.55 6.69
C ALA A 85 -8.50 -10.58 5.69
N GLN A 86 -9.45 -11.49 5.90
CA GLN A 86 -10.61 -11.72 5.03
C GLN A 86 -11.83 -12.04 5.90
N GLY A 87 -12.54 -10.98 6.33
CA GLY A 87 -13.63 -11.09 7.29
C GLY A 87 -13.14 -11.62 8.64
N GLU A 88 -13.71 -12.73 9.11
CA GLU A 88 -13.34 -13.40 10.36
C GLU A 88 -12.09 -14.31 10.24
N PHE A 89 -11.49 -14.38 9.04
CA PHE A 89 -10.37 -15.29 8.72
C PHE A 89 -9.11 -14.55 8.27
N PHE A 90 -8.00 -15.27 8.19
CA PHE A 90 -6.73 -14.83 7.61
C PHE A 90 -6.35 -15.70 6.42
N ALA A 91 -6.15 -15.11 5.26
CA ALA A 91 -5.63 -15.78 4.07
C ALA A 91 -4.10 -15.63 4.03
N VAL A 92 -3.37 -16.73 4.13
CA VAL A 92 -1.92 -16.79 3.94
C VAL A 92 -1.62 -17.35 2.56
N THR A 93 -0.89 -16.59 1.74
CA THR A 93 -0.38 -17.07 0.46
C THR A 93 0.97 -17.73 0.67
N VAL A 94 1.10 -18.96 0.19
CA VAL A 94 2.33 -19.74 0.18
C VAL A 94 2.80 -19.88 -1.26
N GLU A 95 4.02 -19.43 -1.53
CA GLU A 95 4.69 -19.66 -2.81
C GLU A 95 5.24 -21.08 -2.82
N GLY A 96 4.88 -21.87 -3.83
CA GLY A 96 5.34 -23.25 -3.96
C GLY A 96 6.17 -23.45 -5.22
N LYS A 97 7.43 -23.83 -5.04
CA LYS A 97 8.35 -24.21 -6.12
C LYS A 97 8.46 -25.72 -6.17
N PHE A 98 8.29 -26.30 -7.35
CA PHE A 98 8.36 -27.74 -7.58
C PHE A 98 9.25 -28.02 -8.80
N ALA A 99 9.75 -29.26 -8.90
CA ALA A 99 10.72 -29.66 -9.93
C ALA A 99 10.27 -29.36 -11.38
N ASN A 100 8.95 -29.39 -11.66
CA ASN A 100 8.38 -29.21 -12.99
C ASN A 100 7.49 -27.94 -13.10
N GLY A 101 7.63 -26.99 -12.17
CA GLY A 101 6.94 -25.70 -12.22
C GLY A 101 6.53 -25.16 -10.85
N ASP A 102 5.80 -24.05 -10.87
CA ASP A 102 5.38 -23.36 -9.66
C ASP A 102 3.88 -23.61 -9.39
N GLN A 103 3.50 -23.71 -8.13
CA GLN A 103 2.10 -23.80 -7.70
C GLN A 103 1.95 -23.11 -6.35
N ASN A 104 1.26 -21.97 -6.33
CA ASN A 104 1.00 -21.24 -5.09
C ASN A 104 -0.23 -21.80 -4.38
N PHE A 105 -0.32 -21.54 -3.08
CA PHE A 105 -1.44 -21.94 -2.25
C PHE A 105 -1.97 -20.75 -1.46
N ILE A 106 -3.25 -20.78 -1.13
CA ILE A 106 -3.84 -19.91 -0.12
C ILE A 106 -4.40 -20.78 0.99
N LEU A 107 -3.92 -20.57 2.21
CA LEU A 107 -4.44 -21.17 3.43
C LEU A 107 -5.33 -20.15 4.15
N GLY A 108 -6.59 -20.49 4.36
CA GLY A 108 -7.47 -19.71 5.22
C GLY A 108 -7.33 -20.16 6.67
N PHE A 109 -7.14 -19.25 7.61
CA PHE A 109 -7.03 -19.50 9.05
C PHE A 109 -8.13 -18.79 9.82
N ASN A 110 -8.66 -19.40 10.88
CA ASN A 110 -9.55 -18.72 11.82
C ASN A 110 -8.78 -18.00 12.94
N LYS A 111 -9.50 -17.34 13.85
CA LYS A 111 -8.93 -16.63 15.02
C LYS A 111 -8.16 -17.55 15.98
N GLN A 112 -8.44 -18.86 15.96
CA GLN A 112 -7.73 -19.89 16.71
C GLN A 112 -6.52 -20.46 15.95
N GLN A 113 -6.15 -19.86 14.82
CA GLN A 113 -5.02 -20.25 13.97
C GLN A 113 -5.14 -21.68 13.42
N LYS A 114 -6.37 -22.18 13.29
CA LYS A 114 -6.67 -23.42 12.58
C LYS A 114 -7.00 -23.14 11.13
N ILE A 115 -6.51 -24.00 10.23
CA ILE A 115 -6.78 -23.91 8.80
C ILE A 115 -8.24 -24.30 8.55
N VAL A 116 -8.98 -23.39 7.92
CA VAL A 116 -10.39 -23.55 7.54
C VAL A 116 -10.57 -23.76 6.04
N GLY A 117 -9.50 -23.61 5.24
CA GLY A 117 -9.51 -23.94 3.82
C GLY A 117 -8.12 -23.95 3.19
N ILE A 118 -7.98 -24.74 2.12
CA ILE A 118 -6.79 -24.81 1.28
C ILE A 118 -7.24 -24.58 -0.17
N PHE A 119 -6.60 -23.63 -0.85
CA PHE A 119 -6.91 -23.27 -2.22
C PHE A 119 -5.65 -23.27 -3.07
N LEU A 120 -5.74 -23.79 -4.29
CA LEU A 120 -4.71 -23.64 -5.30
C LEU A 120 -4.79 -22.22 -5.86
N ALA A 121 -3.68 -21.48 -5.79
CA ALA A 121 -3.54 -20.17 -6.41
C ALA A 121 -2.62 -20.27 -7.63
N PRO A 122 -2.89 -19.53 -8.72
CA PRO A 122 -1.97 -19.49 -9.84
C PRO A 122 -0.57 -19.06 -9.35
N SER A 123 0.47 -19.76 -9.79
CA SER A 123 1.83 -19.28 -9.66
C SER A 123 1.99 -18.00 -10.47
N ARG A 124 1.84 -16.85 -9.83
CA ARG A 124 2.21 -15.60 -10.47
C ARG A 124 3.72 -15.54 -10.38
N LYS A 125 4.41 -15.68 -11.53
CA LYS A 125 5.74 -15.08 -11.67
C LYS A 125 5.54 -13.60 -11.37
N THR A 126 5.86 -13.16 -10.16
CA THR A 126 5.93 -11.73 -9.87
C THR A 126 6.92 -11.18 -10.87
N ALA A 127 6.47 -10.27 -11.75
CA ALA A 127 7.37 -9.65 -12.68
C ALA A 127 8.49 -8.99 -11.85
N ALA A 128 9.74 -9.18 -12.26
CA ALA A 128 10.84 -8.54 -11.58
C ALA A 128 10.72 -7.02 -11.78
N TYR A 129 11.19 -6.25 -10.80
CA TYR A 129 11.33 -4.81 -10.95
C TYR A 129 12.17 -4.47 -12.19
N LEU A 130 11.67 -3.55 -13.01
CA LEU A 130 12.37 -3.01 -14.16
C LEU A 130 12.77 -1.56 -13.88
N LYS A 131 14.08 -1.28 -13.89
CA LYS A 131 14.58 0.09 -13.76
C LYS A 131 14.11 0.91 -14.97
N PRO A 132 13.48 2.09 -14.78
CA PRO A 132 13.05 2.93 -15.88
C PRO A 132 14.24 3.39 -16.74
N THR A 133 14.01 3.54 -18.05
CA THR A 133 15.03 3.97 -19.02
C THR A 133 15.54 5.39 -18.77
N TYR A 134 14.72 6.26 -18.20
CA TYR A 134 15.07 7.63 -17.84
C TYR A 134 15.90 7.74 -16.55
N VAL A 135 16.18 6.62 -15.87
CA VAL A 135 16.99 6.57 -14.64
C VAL A 135 18.44 6.22 -14.96
N ASP A 136 19.31 7.23 -14.87
CA ASP A 136 20.75 7.09 -15.04
C ASP A 136 21.46 7.02 -13.67
N THR A 137 21.82 5.79 -13.28
CA THR A 137 22.52 5.48 -12.03
C THR A 137 23.95 6.04 -11.97
N SER A 138 24.53 6.46 -13.10
CA SER A 138 25.82 7.13 -13.10
C SER A 138 25.73 8.54 -12.49
N LEU A 139 24.58 9.20 -12.60
CA LEU A 139 24.35 10.60 -12.22
C LEU A 139 24.00 10.82 -10.76
N TYR A 140 23.78 9.77 -9.97
CA TYR A 140 23.43 9.90 -8.57
C TYR A 140 24.07 8.80 -7.71
N GLN A 141 23.94 8.95 -6.40
CA GLN A 141 24.32 7.94 -5.42
C GLN A 141 23.21 7.76 -4.39
N GLU A 142 23.13 6.58 -3.79
CA GLU A 142 22.22 6.29 -2.69
C GLU A 142 23.02 6.01 -1.42
N LYS A 143 22.49 6.49 -0.29
CA LYS A 143 23.05 6.22 1.04
C LYS A 143 21.95 5.77 1.97
N SER A 144 22.14 4.61 2.60
CA SER A 144 21.29 4.14 3.68
C SER A 144 21.54 4.93 4.96
N VAL A 145 20.47 5.37 5.61
CA VAL A 145 20.48 6.13 6.86
C VAL A 145 19.29 5.71 7.73
N TYR A 146 19.20 6.30 8.92
CA TYR A 146 18.07 6.13 9.82
C TYR A 146 17.43 7.49 10.12
N ILE A 147 16.10 7.52 10.23
CA ILE A 147 15.35 8.68 10.73
C ILE A 147 14.64 8.36 12.05
N GLY A 148 14.37 9.41 12.84
CA GLY A 148 13.66 9.29 14.11
C GLY A 148 14.58 8.98 15.29
N PRO A 149 14.00 8.87 16.50
CA PRO A 149 14.75 8.72 17.74
C PRO A 149 15.42 7.36 17.85
N ALA A 150 16.54 7.30 18.58
CA ALA A 150 17.23 6.06 18.89
C ALA A 150 16.27 5.02 19.51
N GLY A 151 16.42 3.75 19.11
CA GLY A 151 15.54 2.66 19.54
C GLY A 151 14.21 2.54 18.78
N LYS A 152 13.81 3.57 18.01
CA LYS A 152 12.61 3.55 17.14
C LYS A 152 12.89 4.10 15.74
N GLN A 153 14.10 3.85 15.26
CA GLN A 153 14.61 4.38 14.01
C GLN A 153 13.95 3.70 12.80
N LEU A 154 13.67 4.47 11.76
CA LEU A 154 13.19 3.95 10.48
C LEU A 154 14.33 3.93 9.49
N ALA A 155 14.52 2.79 8.82
CA ALA A 155 15.47 2.69 7.72
C ALA A 155 15.05 3.61 6.58
N ALA A 156 16.00 4.34 6.02
CA ALA A 156 15.78 5.30 4.95
C ALA A 156 16.91 5.27 3.92
N ILE A 157 16.60 5.71 2.71
CA ILE A 157 17.55 5.96 1.63
C ILE A 157 17.51 7.45 1.28
N ILE A 158 18.69 8.06 1.22
CA ILE A 158 18.89 9.35 0.59
C ILE A 158 19.47 9.11 -0.80
N THR A 159 18.78 9.57 -1.83
CA THR A 159 19.24 9.56 -3.22
C THR A 159 19.71 10.98 -3.55
N THR A 160 21.01 11.18 -3.81
CA THR A 160 21.59 12.51 -4.09
C THR A 160 22.21 12.58 -5.48
N PRO A 161 21.97 13.65 -6.25
CA PRO A 161 22.65 13.86 -7.53
C PRO A 161 24.15 14.06 -7.31
N LYS A 162 24.98 13.47 -8.18
CA LYS A 162 26.42 13.71 -8.21
C LYS A 162 26.70 15.04 -8.90
N ASN A 163 27.78 15.70 -8.48
CA ASN A 163 28.30 16.93 -9.12
C ASN A 163 27.31 18.10 -9.20
N VAL A 164 26.20 18.06 -8.45
CA VAL A 164 25.25 19.17 -8.30
C VAL A 164 25.41 19.72 -6.89
N LYS A 165 25.49 21.04 -6.76
CA LYS A 165 25.49 21.76 -5.48
C LYS A 165 24.17 22.50 -5.30
N ASN A 166 23.78 22.74 -4.05
CA ASN A 166 22.59 23.50 -3.69
C ASN A 166 21.31 22.92 -4.32
N PHE A 167 21.21 21.59 -4.36
CA PHE A 167 20.07 20.90 -4.97
C PHE A 167 18.83 20.92 -4.06
N PRO A 168 17.62 20.94 -4.64
CA PRO A 168 16.40 20.72 -3.88
C PRO A 168 16.27 19.26 -3.42
N VAL A 169 15.46 19.01 -2.40
CA VAL A 169 15.22 17.67 -1.83
C VAL A 169 13.72 17.39 -1.75
N VAL A 170 13.29 16.20 -2.18
CA VAL A 170 11.91 15.72 -2.05
C VAL A 170 11.83 14.63 -0.98
N VAL A 171 10.97 14.81 0.02
CA VAL A 171 10.61 13.78 1.00
C VAL A 171 9.37 13.05 0.50
N PHE A 172 9.47 11.73 0.33
CA PHE A 172 8.34 10.90 -0.11
C PHE A 172 7.53 10.37 1.08
N VAL A 173 6.21 10.59 1.04
CA VAL A 173 5.26 10.17 2.07
C VAL A 173 4.24 9.22 1.44
N HIS A 174 4.29 7.97 1.89
CA HIS A 174 3.50 6.83 1.40
C HIS A 174 1.99 7.05 1.49
N GLY A 175 1.26 6.24 0.72
CA GLY A 175 -0.17 6.02 0.90
C GLY A 175 -0.55 5.26 2.18
N SER A 176 -1.75 4.71 2.16
CA SER A 176 -2.35 3.98 3.29
C SER A 176 -1.70 2.61 3.50
N GLY A 177 -1.61 2.17 4.77
CA GLY A 177 -1.11 0.85 5.15
C GLY A 177 0.41 0.78 5.27
N PRO A 178 0.96 -0.36 5.73
CA PRO A 178 2.41 -0.59 5.81
C PRO A 178 3.06 -0.57 4.41
N ALA A 179 4.22 0.08 4.29
CA ALA A 179 4.94 0.20 3.04
C ALA A 179 6.46 0.23 3.29
N ASP A 180 7.22 -0.35 2.37
CA ASP A 180 8.65 -0.14 2.30
C ASP A 180 8.96 1.25 1.72
N MET A 181 10.24 1.62 1.73
CA MET A 181 10.69 2.93 1.22
C MET A 181 10.51 3.13 -0.29
N ASP A 182 10.22 2.07 -1.05
CA ASP A 182 10.00 2.14 -2.49
C ASP A 182 8.52 2.32 -2.85
N GLU A 183 7.63 2.25 -1.85
CA GLU A 183 6.19 2.09 -2.01
C GLU A 183 5.84 0.88 -2.91
N THR A 184 6.50 -0.25 -2.65
CA THR A 184 6.42 -1.44 -3.51
C THR A 184 4.99 -1.98 -3.63
N VAL A 185 4.51 -2.16 -4.87
CA VAL A 185 3.26 -2.88 -5.17
C VAL A 185 3.52 -3.85 -6.33
N GLY A 186 3.52 -5.15 -6.01
CA GLY A 186 3.89 -6.18 -6.98
C GLY A 186 5.31 -5.97 -7.49
N ALA A 187 5.46 -5.84 -8.81
CA ALA A 187 6.73 -5.56 -9.47
C ALA A 187 7.19 -4.10 -9.39
N ASN A 188 6.29 -3.21 -8.98
CA ASN A 188 6.42 -1.77 -9.18
C ASN A 188 6.97 -1.09 -7.94
N LYS A 189 7.83 -0.09 -8.15
CA LYS A 189 8.52 0.65 -7.09
C LYS A 189 8.43 2.16 -7.36
N PRO A 190 7.23 2.76 -7.29
CA PRO A 190 7.00 4.13 -7.77
C PRO A 190 7.87 5.18 -7.08
N PHE A 191 8.12 5.07 -5.77
CA PHE A 191 9.01 6.02 -5.09
C PHE A 191 10.48 5.85 -5.52
N LYS A 192 10.92 4.62 -5.83
CA LYS A 192 12.26 4.39 -6.36
C LYS A 192 12.44 4.97 -7.76
N ASP A 193 11.43 4.79 -8.61
CA ASP A 193 11.42 5.33 -9.98
C ASP A 193 11.45 6.86 -9.98
N LEU A 194 10.63 7.49 -9.12
CA LEU A 194 10.64 8.94 -8.90
C LEU A 194 11.98 9.41 -8.35
N ALA A 195 12.54 8.76 -7.32
CA ALA A 195 13.83 9.13 -6.74
C ALA A 195 14.97 9.09 -7.76
N GLY A 196 15.10 7.99 -8.51
CA GLY A 196 16.13 7.86 -9.54
C GLY A 196 15.95 8.87 -10.68
N GLY A 197 14.71 9.09 -11.13
CA GLY A 197 14.39 10.01 -12.20
C GLY A 197 14.63 11.48 -11.83
N LEU A 198 14.26 11.86 -10.60
CA LEU A 198 14.52 13.21 -10.06
C LEU A 198 16.02 13.43 -9.78
N ALA A 199 16.73 12.43 -9.27
CA ALA A 199 18.17 12.51 -9.03
C ALA A 199 18.97 12.62 -10.33
N SER A 200 18.57 11.89 -11.38
CA SER A 200 19.10 12.06 -12.74
C SER A 200 18.89 13.48 -13.29
N LYS A 201 17.96 14.24 -12.70
CA LYS A 201 17.66 15.64 -13.03
C LYS A 201 18.17 16.61 -11.96
N GLY A 202 19.08 16.21 -11.07
CA GLY A 202 19.70 17.13 -10.11
C GLY A 202 18.83 17.47 -8.89
N ILE A 203 17.86 16.63 -8.55
CA ILE A 203 16.96 16.80 -7.40
C ILE A 203 17.13 15.60 -6.48
N ALA A 204 17.50 15.82 -5.22
CA ALA A 204 17.66 14.73 -4.27
C ALA A 204 16.32 14.27 -3.69
N SER A 205 16.34 13.13 -3.00
CA SER A 205 15.17 12.66 -2.27
C SER A 205 15.50 11.88 -1.00
N VAL A 206 14.55 11.86 -0.07
CA VAL A 206 14.53 10.99 1.11
C VAL A 206 13.33 10.05 1.01
N ARG A 207 13.61 8.75 1.09
CA ARG A 207 12.62 7.67 1.14
C ARG A 207 12.85 6.87 2.41
N TYR A 208 11.81 6.42 3.08
CA TYR A 208 11.93 5.72 4.37
C TYR A 208 10.91 4.61 4.50
N VAL A 209 11.23 3.57 5.26
CA VAL A 209 10.27 2.51 5.55
C VAL A 209 9.24 3.04 6.53
N LYS A 210 7.95 2.78 6.28
CA LYS A 210 6.88 3.25 7.17
C LYS A 210 6.94 2.54 8.53
N ARG A 211 6.67 3.27 9.61
CA ARG A 211 6.70 2.74 10.98
C ARG A 211 5.75 1.59 11.23
N THR A 212 4.61 1.55 10.52
CA THR A 212 3.67 0.43 10.57
C THR A 212 4.22 -0.87 9.96
N LEU A 213 5.27 -0.80 9.14
CA LEU A 213 5.97 -1.99 8.62
C LEU A 213 7.07 -2.48 9.58
N ILE A 214 7.86 -1.57 10.15
CA ILE A 214 8.98 -1.94 11.05
C ILE A 214 8.50 -2.25 12.47
N TYR A 215 7.54 -1.47 12.98
CA TYR A 215 7.08 -1.53 14.38
C TYR A 215 5.56 -1.80 14.48
N PRO A 216 5.02 -2.81 13.80
CA PRO A 216 3.58 -3.07 13.76
C PRO A 216 2.96 -3.33 15.15
N ASN A 217 3.74 -3.82 16.13
CA ASN A 217 3.26 -4.06 17.49
C ASN A 217 2.91 -2.77 18.25
N GLU A 218 3.44 -1.61 17.84
CA GLU A 218 3.09 -0.31 18.42
C GLU A 218 1.69 0.15 17.99
N PHE A 219 1.13 -0.45 16.93
CA PHE A 219 -0.18 -0.11 16.35
C PHE A 219 -1.27 -1.11 16.77
N THR A 220 -1.13 -1.71 17.95
CA THR A 220 -2.10 -2.65 18.54
C THR A 220 -3.10 -1.98 19.47
N LYS A 221 -2.87 -0.70 19.82
CA LYS A 221 -3.75 0.13 20.65
C LYS A 221 -4.32 1.28 19.82
N ALA A 222 -5.04 2.21 20.45
CA ALA A 222 -5.50 3.42 19.78
C ALA A 222 -4.31 4.29 19.31
N PHE A 223 -4.30 4.63 18.01
CA PHE A 223 -3.35 5.56 17.38
C PHE A 223 -4.08 6.42 16.34
N THR A 224 -3.42 7.44 15.80
CA THR A 224 -3.97 8.24 14.69
C THR A 224 -2.95 8.42 13.56
N VAL A 225 -3.29 9.21 12.54
CA VAL A 225 -2.36 9.59 11.47
C VAL A 225 -1.14 10.35 11.99
N LYS A 226 -1.21 10.89 13.23
CA LYS A 226 -0.06 11.55 13.85
C LYS A 226 1.10 10.57 14.01
N GLU A 227 0.88 9.46 14.70
CA GLU A 227 1.91 8.44 14.92
C GLU A 227 2.21 7.64 13.65
N GLU A 228 1.21 7.43 12.79
CA GLU A 228 1.37 6.64 11.56
C GLU A 228 2.14 7.37 10.45
N VAL A 229 1.99 8.70 10.36
CA VAL A 229 2.47 9.48 9.20
C VAL A 229 3.17 10.78 9.59
N LEU A 230 2.53 11.64 10.41
CA LEU A 230 3.00 13.03 10.59
C LEU A 230 4.34 13.11 11.32
N ASP A 231 4.53 12.32 12.37
CA ASP A 231 5.77 12.31 13.15
C ASP A 231 6.96 11.84 12.29
N ASP A 232 6.75 10.85 11.44
CA ASP A 232 7.81 10.31 10.57
C ASP A 232 8.13 11.23 9.40
N ALA A 233 7.10 11.82 8.79
CA ALA A 233 7.30 12.78 7.69
C ALA A 233 8.05 14.02 8.18
N THR A 234 7.73 14.53 9.36
CA THR A 234 8.45 15.69 9.95
C THR A 234 9.89 15.34 10.31
N ALA A 235 10.17 14.14 10.81
CA ALA A 235 11.53 13.66 11.03
C ALA A 235 12.31 13.52 9.70
N ALA A 236 11.68 13.02 8.64
CA ALA A 236 12.29 12.92 7.31
C ALA A 236 12.56 14.31 6.69
N ILE A 237 11.68 15.30 6.88
CA ILE A 237 11.91 16.69 6.48
C ILE A 237 13.09 17.30 7.24
N ALA A 238 13.21 17.05 8.54
CA ALA A 238 14.35 17.50 9.32
C ALA A 238 15.67 16.90 8.81
N LEU A 239 15.68 15.59 8.49
CA LEU A 239 16.83 14.94 7.85
C LEU A 239 17.13 15.56 6.47
N ALA A 240 16.12 15.81 5.64
CA ALA A 240 16.32 16.35 4.29
C ALA A 240 17.10 17.69 4.30
N LYS A 241 16.91 18.50 5.35
CA LYS A 241 17.60 19.79 5.52
C LYS A 241 19.08 19.64 5.90
N THR A 242 19.52 18.48 6.39
CA THR A 242 20.91 18.23 6.81
C THR A 242 21.73 17.49 5.76
N VAL A 243 21.13 17.10 4.63
CA VAL A 243 21.81 16.42 3.53
C VAL A 243 22.92 17.32 2.97
N VAL A 244 24.15 16.80 2.92
CA VAL A 244 25.30 17.53 2.38
C VAL A 244 25.05 17.89 0.92
N GLY A 245 25.18 19.17 0.58
CA GLY A 245 24.94 19.71 -0.77
C GLY A 245 23.48 20.11 -1.04
N ALA A 246 22.55 19.80 -0.15
CA ALA A 246 21.16 20.23 -0.26
C ALA A 246 20.98 21.72 0.03
N ASN A 247 19.98 22.32 -0.62
CA ASN A 247 19.46 23.63 -0.26
C ASN A 247 18.38 23.47 0.81
N PRO A 248 18.61 23.90 2.08
CA PRO A 248 17.63 23.72 3.16
C PRO A 248 16.35 24.55 2.96
N LYS A 249 16.37 25.55 2.07
CA LYS A 249 15.20 26.35 1.69
C LYS A 249 14.42 25.76 0.50
N ALA A 250 14.88 24.65 -0.08
CA ALA A 250 14.26 23.99 -1.23
C ALA A 250 13.91 22.53 -0.90
N VAL A 251 13.22 22.34 0.23
CA VAL A 251 12.68 21.03 0.65
C VAL A 251 11.21 20.96 0.28
N TYR A 252 10.85 19.85 -0.35
CA TYR A 252 9.50 19.57 -0.83
C TYR A 252 8.99 18.26 -0.24
N VAL A 253 7.67 18.12 -0.14
CA VAL A 253 7.03 16.85 0.22
C VAL A 253 6.26 16.32 -0.98
N PHE A 254 6.49 15.06 -1.34
CA PHE A 254 5.64 14.33 -2.26
C PHE A 254 4.77 13.37 -1.45
N GLY A 255 3.48 13.67 -1.37
CA GLY A 255 2.51 12.81 -0.70
C GLY A 255 1.69 12.03 -1.73
N HIS A 256 1.71 10.71 -1.62
CA HIS A 256 0.89 9.83 -2.43
C HIS A 256 -0.36 9.38 -1.66
N SER A 257 -1.54 9.41 -2.28
CA SER A 257 -2.79 8.89 -1.68
C SER A 257 -3.04 9.47 -0.27
N LEU A 258 -3.06 8.66 0.79
CA LEU A 258 -3.15 9.14 2.19
C LEU A 258 -2.04 10.15 2.56
N GLY A 259 -0.80 9.93 2.13
CA GLY A 259 0.30 10.88 2.31
C GLY A 259 0.03 12.21 1.60
N GLY A 260 -0.66 12.16 0.47
CA GLY A 260 -1.18 13.32 -0.24
C GLY A 260 -2.26 14.05 0.57
N MET A 261 -3.20 13.32 1.17
CA MET A 261 -4.24 13.91 2.03
C MET A 261 -3.60 14.67 3.19
N LEU A 262 -2.54 14.13 3.77
CA LEU A 262 -1.89 14.68 4.96
C LEU A 262 -0.81 15.72 4.65
N SER A 263 -0.36 15.85 3.40
CA SER A 263 0.66 16.81 2.98
C SER A 263 0.33 18.27 3.33
N PRO A 264 -0.92 18.76 3.20
CA PRO A 264 -1.27 20.09 3.70
C PRO A 264 -1.08 20.23 5.21
N LYS A 265 -1.42 19.21 6.01
CA LYS A 265 -1.19 19.21 7.47
C LYS A 265 0.31 19.18 7.78
N ILE A 266 1.10 18.36 7.08
CA ILE A 266 2.57 18.34 7.19
C ILE A 266 3.16 19.73 6.91
N ALA A 267 2.66 20.46 5.90
CA ALA A 267 3.11 21.82 5.61
C ALA A 267 2.76 22.83 6.70
N THR A 268 1.71 22.61 7.50
CA THR A 268 1.46 23.44 8.69
C THR A 268 2.45 23.16 9.82
N LEU A 269 2.94 21.93 9.93
CA LEU A 269 3.93 21.51 10.93
C LEU A 269 5.37 21.86 10.50
N SER A 270 5.61 22.04 9.20
CA SER A 270 6.89 22.42 8.60
C SER A 270 6.70 23.65 7.69
N PRO A 271 6.50 24.86 8.27
CA PRO A 271 6.07 26.05 7.54
C PRO A 271 7.13 26.65 6.59
N ASP A 272 8.34 26.09 6.57
CA ASP A 272 9.46 26.49 5.73
C ASP A 272 9.68 25.56 4.52
N LEU A 273 8.77 24.62 4.25
CA LEU A 273 8.77 23.85 3.01
C LEU A 273 8.60 24.78 1.80
N ALA A 274 9.38 24.50 0.75
CA ALA A 274 9.26 25.20 -0.53
C ALA A 274 8.01 24.78 -1.31
N GLY A 275 7.54 23.55 -1.11
CA GLY A 275 6.30 23.10 -1.70
C GLY A 275 5.85 21.70 -1.31
N ILE A 276 4.62 21.37 -1.68
CA ILE A 276 4.01 20.05 -1.52
C ILE A 276 3.45 19.57 -2.87
N ILE A 277 3.60 18.28 -3.15
CA ILE A 277 3.07 17.60 -4.32
C ILE A 277 2.01 16.62 -3.83
N LEU A 278 0.77 16.83 -4.26
CA LEU A 278 -0.41 16.04 -3.93
C LEU A 278 -0.67 15.08 -5.10
N ALA A 279 -0.17 13.84 -4.98
CA ALA A 279 -0.25 12.84 -6.03
C ALA A 279 -1.32 11.79 -5.74
N ALA A 280 -2.26 11.60 -6.68
CA ALA A 280 -3.38 10.68 -6.52
C ALA A 280 -4.13 10.90 -5.20
N THR A 281 -4.39 12.17 -4.86
CA THR A 281 -4.78 12.59 -3.52
C THR A 281 -6.29 12.72 -3.38
N PRO A 282 -6.93 11.97 -2.46
CA PRO A 282 -8.32 12.21 -2.11
C PRO A 282 -8.60 13.64 -1.63
N ALA A 283 -9.63 14.25 -2.19
CA ALA A 283 -10.18 15.54 -1.73
C ALA A 283 -11.36 15.35 -0.75
N ARG A 284 -11.93 14.14 -0.70
CA ARG A 284 -13.07 13.76 0.15
C ARG A 284 -12.64 12.98 1.40
N LYS A 285 -13.63 12.54 2.19
CA LYS A 285 -13.38 11.61 3.30
C LYS A 285 -12.89 10.29 2.75
N LEU A 286 -11.93 9.67 3.44
CA LEU A 286 -11.39 8.38 3.04
C LEU A 286 -12.53 7.36 2.89
N THR A 287 -13.52 7.36 3.80
CA THR A 287 -14.72 6.52 3.69
C THR A 287 -15.41 6.59 2.32
N ASP A 288 -15.53 7.76 1.69
CA ASP A 288 -16.20 7.88 0.40
C ASP A 288 -15.35 7.29 -0.73
N VAL A 289 -14.04 7.52 -0.68
CA VAL A 289 -13.07 6.92 -1.61
C VAL A 289 -13.11 5.40 -1.51
N ILE A 290 -13.20 4.90 -0.29
CA ILE A 290 -13.32 3.49 0.05
C ILE A 290 -14.60 2.86 -0.57
N VAL A 291 -15.74 3.55 -0.49
CA VAL A 291 -16.98 3.12 -1.15
C VAL A 291 -16.78 3.01 -2.65
N ASP A 292 -16.19 4.04 -3.28
CA ASP A 292 -15.95 4.06 -4.73
C ASP A 292 -15.02 2.92 -5.18
N GLN A 293 -13.96 2.65 -4.41
CA GLN A 293 -13.06 1.53 -4.66
C GLN A 293 -13.78 0.17 -4.62
N ASN A 294 -14.62 -0.05 -3.60
CA ASN A 294 -15.36 -1.31 -3.47
C ASN A 294 -16.40 -1.46 -4.56
N LYS A 295 -17.10 -0.36 -4.90
CA LYS A 295 -18.03 -0.34 -6.03
C LYS A 295 -17.33 -0.74 -7.33
N TYR A 296 -16.18 -0.13 -7.62
CA TYR A 296 -15.44 -0.43 -8.84
C TYR A 296 -14.97 -1.89 -8.91
N MET A 297 -14.40 -2.41 -7.81
CA MET A 297 -13.97 -3.82 -7.75
C MET A 297 -15.15 -4.79 -7.91
N PHE A 298 -16.31 -4.45 -7.36
CA PHE A 298 -17.53 -5.22 -7.52
C PHE A 298 -18.00 -5.24 -8.98
N ASP A 299 -18.07 -4.06 -9.61
CA ASP A 299 -18.50 -3.92 -11.00
C ASP A 299 -17.55 -4.68 -11.94
N GLN A 300 -16.23 -4.69 -11.66
CA GLN A 300 -15.23 -5.45 -12.42
C GLN A 300 -15.40 -6.97 -12.36
N ALA A 301 -15.96 -7.51 -11.27
CA ALA A 301 -16.17 -8.95 -11.14
C ALA A 301 -17.25 -9.48 -12.09
N ASN A 302 -18.11 -8.60 -12.63
CA ASN A 302 -19.25 -8.95 -13.50
C ASN A 302 -20.17 -10.05 -12.94
N ASP A 303 -20.18 -10.25 -11.62
CA ASP A 303 -21.04 -11.22 -10.94
C ASP A 303 -22.36 -10.54 -10.55
N THR A 304 -23.46 -10.99 -11.15
CA THR A 304 -24.79 -10.41 -10.94
C THR A 304 -25.63 -11.17 -9.92
N THR A 305 -25.05 -12.16 -9.22
CA THR A 305 -25.78 -13.00 -8.27
C THR A 305 -26.28 -12.22 -7.06
N ALA A 306 -27.38 -12.69 -6.46
CA ALA A 306 -27.92 -12.09 -5.24
C ALA A 306 -26.95 -12.17 -4.06
N ALA A 307 -26.16 -13.26 -3.99
CA ALA A 307 -25.14 -13.45 -2.96
C ALA A 307 -24.04 -12.38 -3.06
N PHE A 308 -23.53 -12.12 -4.26
CA PHE A 308 -22.52 -11.10 -4.48
C PHE A 308 -23.09 -9.71 -4.17
N LYS A 309 -24.29 -9.38 -4.66
CA LYS A 309 -24.97 -8.11 -4.32
C LYS A 309 -25.15 -7.91 -2.81
N LYS A 310 -25.50 -8.96 -2.07
CA LYS A 310 -25.60 -8.92 -0.60
C LYS A 310 -24.22 -8.63 0.02
N GLN A 311 -23.16 -9.25 -0.47
CA GLN A 311 -21.79 -9.00 0.00
C GLN A 311 -21.39 -7.52 -0.15
N LEU A 312 -21.72 -6.87 -1.26
CA LEU A 312 -21.47 -5.44 -1.43
C LEU A 312 -22.27 -4.60 -0.43
N ALA A 313 -23.54 -4.92 -0.24
CA ALA A 313 -24.39 -4.23 0.73
C ALA A 313 -23.84 -4.37 2.16
N ASP A 314 -23.44 -5.59 2.56
CA ASP A 314 -22.82 -5.84 3.87
C ASP A 314 -21.50 -5.07 4.01
N ALA A 315 -20.69 -5.00 2.94
CA ALA A 315 -19.45 -4.21 2.93
C ALA A 315 -19.73 -2.70 3.14
N TYR A 316 -20.77 -2.15 2.53
CA TYR A 316 -21.16 -0.75 2.74
C TYR A 316 -21.61 -0.49 4.18
N VAL A 317 -22.35 -1.41 4.80
CA VAL A 317 -22.72 -1.30 6.22
C VAL A 317 -21.47 -1.24 7.10
N GLU A 318 -20.48 -2.09 6.85
CA GLU A 318 -19.20 -2.06 7.59
C GLU A 318 -18.39 -0.78 7.33
N ILE A 319 -18.38 -0.31 6.08
CA ILE A 319 -17.71 0.93 5.70
C ILE A 319 -18.34 2.14 6.38
N ASP A 320 -19.67 2.20 6.45
CA ASP A 320 -20.39 3.33 7.04
C ASP A 320 -20.13 3.48 8.55
N LYS A 321 -19.74 2.41 9.25
CA LYS A 321 -19.26 2.51 10.64
C LYS A 321 -18.04 3.42 10.78
N SER A 322 -17.26 3.62 9.71
CA SER A 322 -16.12 4.54 9.72
C SER A 322 -16.52 6.01 9.69
N ARG A 323 -17.80 6.35 9.45
CA ARG A 323 -18.32 7.73 9.40
C ARG A 323 -18.55 8.31 10.80
N ILE A 324 -17.51 8.30 11.61
CA ILE A 324 -17.53 8.85 12.98
C ILE A 324 -16.63 10.09 13.08
N SER A 325 -17.13 11.16 13.67
CA SER A 325 -16.38 12.42 13.91
C SER A 325 -16.01 12.61 15.38
N GLN A 326 -16.59 11.83 16.28
CA GLN A 326 -16.32 11.85 17.72
C GLN A 326 -16.47 10.45 18.30
N LEU A 327 -15.73 10.17 19.38
CA LEU A 327 -15.90 8.95 20.16
C LEU A 327 -17.03 9.16 21.16
N GLY A 328 -18.07 8.31 21.08
CA GLY A 328 -19.12 8.25 22.11
C GLY A 328 -18.68 7.42 23.32
N THR A 329 -19.62 7.11 24.20
CA THR A 329 -19.38 6.24 25.37
C THR A 329 -19.35 4.75 25.02
N THR A 330 -19.93 4.36 23.87
CA THR A 330 -20.13 2.96 23.49
C THR A 330 -18.96 2.36 22.69
N ILE A 331 -18.22 3.19 21.95
CA ILE A 331 -17.09 2.73 21.11
C ILE A 331 -15.79 3.13 21.78
N LYS A 332 -15.00 2.13 22.21
CA LYS A 332 -13.67 2.38 22.78
C LYS A 332 -12.72 2.96 21.71
N PRO A 333 -11.76 3.83 22.08
CA PRO A 333 -10.83 4.43 21.11
C PRO A 333 -10.05 3.43 20.24
N ASP A 334 -9.76 2.25 20.76
CA ASP A 334 -9.03 1.15 20.12
C ASP A 334 -9.94 0.13 19.43
N SER A 335 -11.26 0.32 19.44
CA SER A 335 -12.20 -0.52 18.69
C SER A 335 -11.88 -0.45 17.21
N LEU A 336 -11.75 -1.60 16.55
CA LEU A 336 -11.37 -1.67 15.15
C LEU A 336 -12.58 -1.45 14.24
N ILE A 337 -12.43 -0.54 13.28
CA ILE A 337 -13.36 -0.29 12.19
C ILE A 337 -12.52 -0.38 10.91
N LEU A 338 -12.87 -1.31 10.02
CA LEU A 338 -12.08 -1.62 8.82
C LEU A 338 -10.58 -1.87 9.11
N GLY A 339 -10.25 -2.47 10.26
CA GLY A 339 -8.86 -2.74 10.64
C GLY A 339 -8.06 -1.54 11.16
N LEU A 340 -8.70 -0.39 11.41
CA LEU A 340 -8.09 0.79 12.03
C LEU A 340 -8.85 1.18 13.31
N PRO A 341 -8.18 1.73 14.34
CA PRO A 341 -8.85 2.17 15.56
C PRO A 341 -9.93 3.23 15.30
N ALA A 342 -11.02 3.22 16.05
CA ALA A 342 -12.05 4.25 16.00
C ALA A 342 -11.47 5.66 16.18
N LYS A 343 -10.44 5.81 17.04
CA LYS A 343 -9.72 7.08 17.22
C LYS A 343 -9.08 7.58 15.92
N TYR A 344 -8.53 6.67 15.11
CA TYR A 344 -7.95 6.99 13.81
C TYR A 344 -8.99 7.60 12.87
N TRP A 345 -10.17 6.98 12.78
CA TRP A 345 -11.27 7.47 11.95
C TRP A 345 -11.77 8.84 12.41
N THR A 346 -11.92 9.07 13.71
CA THR A 346 -12.31 10.39 14.22
C THR A 346 -11.29 11.49 13.89
N ASP A 347 -9.98 11.19 14.00
CA ASP A 347 -8.93 12.15 13.64
C ASP A 347 -8.95 12.47 12.14
N LEU A 348 -9.08 11.45 11.29
CA LEU A 348 -9.15 11.64 9.84
C LEU A 348 -10.43 12.35 9.39
N ASN A 349 -11.58 12.04 10.01
CA ASN A 349 -12.88 12.61 9.64
C ASN A 349 -13.09 14.03 10.17
N THR A 350 -12.36 14.46 11.19
CA THR A 350 -12.37 15.87 11.65
C THR A 350 -11.40 16.75 10.86
N TYR A 351 -10.44 16.14 10.16
CA TYR A 351 -9.52 16.84 9.26
C TYR A 351 -10.14 17.14 7.88
N ASN A 352 -9.90 18.34 7.35
CA ASN A 352 -10.30 18.75 6.00
C ASN A 352 -9.06 19.22 5.22
N GLN A 353 -8.51 18.31 4.41
CA GLN A 353 -7.29 18.53 3.65
C GLN A 353 -7.42 19.66 2.63
N VAL A 354 -8.58 19.81 1.99
CA VAL A 354 -8.83 20.86 0.99
C VAL A 354 -8.84 22.24 1.62
N ALA A 355 -9.52 22.39 2.76
CA ALA A 355 -9.56 23.63 3.51
C ALA A 355 -8.17 24.03 4.01
N VAL A 356 -7.39 23.08 4.53
CA VAL A 356 -6.01 23.35 4.97
C VAL A 356 -5.11 23.71 3.80
N ALA A 357 -5.17 23.01 2.67
CA ALA A 357 -4.39 23.40 1.49
C ALA A 357 -4.74 24.82 0.99
N LYS A 358 -6.02 25.20 1.06
CA LYS A 358 -6.48 26.54 0.68
C LYS A 358 -5.92 27.63 1.60
N SER A 359 -5.73 27.36 2.89
CA SER A 359 -5.16 28.33 3.84
C SER A 359 -3.64 28.50 3.70
N LEU A 360 -2.93 27.54 3.08
CA LEU A 360 -1.50 27.66 2.83
C LEU A 360 -1.21 28.76 1.80
N SER A 361 -0.33 29.70 2.16
CA SER A 361 0.10 30.81 1.31
C SER A 361 1.59 30.75 0.91
N LYS A 362 2.41 30.07 1.71
CA LYS A 362 3.88 30.01 1.52
C LYS A 362 4.34 28.88 0.57
N PRO A 363 4.06 27.59 0.84
CA PRO A 363 4.55 26.52 -0.02
C PRO A 363 3.87 26.59 -1.39
N LYS A 364 4.62 26.28 -2.46
CA LYS A 364 4.03 25.94 -3.75
C LYS A 364 3.23 24.64 -3.61
N ILE A 365 2.12 24.51 -4.32
CA ILE A 365 1.31 23.27 -4.32
C ILE A 365 1.24 22.75 -5.75
N TYR A 366 1.56 21.48 -5.94
CA TYR A 366 1.31 20.79 -7.21
C TYR A 366 0.29 19.67 -6.98
N VAL A 367 -0.90 19.79 -7.56
CA VAL A 367 -1.90 18.72 -7.54
C VAL A 367 -1.81 17.93 -8.85
N LEU A 368 -1.62 16.62 -8.75
CA LEU A 368 -1.59 15.74 -9.91
C LEU A 368 -2.44 14.49 -9.71
N GLN A 369 -3.18 14.13 -10.76
CA GLN A 369 -4.10 12.99 -10.75
C GLN A 369 -4.03 12.24 -12.08
N GLY A 370 -4.01 10.91 -11.98
CA GLY A 370 -4.16 10.01 -13.11
C GLY A 370 -5.63 9.77 -13.48
N GLY A 371 -5.96 9.74 -14.77
CA GLY A 371 -7.32 9.49 -15.26
C GLY A 371 -7.73 8.02 -15.26
N ASN A 372 -6.74 7.11 -15.34
CA ASN A 372 -6.93 5.68 -15.19
C ASN A 372 -6.79 5.20 -13.75
N ASP A 373 -6.72 6.11 -12.79
CA ASP A 373 -6.76 5.78 -11.37
C ASP A 373 -8.16 5.30 -10.95
N PHE A 374 -8.25 4.05 -10.51
CA PHE A 374 -9.49 3.49 -9.98
C PHE A 374 -9.62 3.65 -8.46
N GLN A 375 -8.53 3.98 -7.77
CA GLN A 375 -8.49 4.15 -6.33
C GLN A 375 -8.89 5.57 -5.93
N VAL A 376 -8.46 6.56 -6.69
CA VAL A 376 -8.82 7.97 -6.51
C VAL A 376 -9.29 8.52 -7.86
N GLY A 377 -10.58 8.77 -7.97
CA GLY A 377 -11.19 9.14 -9.23
C GLY A 377 -10.99 10.61 -9.58
N LYS A 378 -11.32 10.96 -10.83
CA LYS A 378 -11.34 12.36 -11.33
C LYS A 378 -12.15 13.32 -10.46
N VAL A 379 -13.18 12.81 -9.76
CA VAL A 379 -13.99 13.60 -8.81
C VAL A 379 -13.12 14.31 -7.77
N ASP A 380 -12.07 13.65 -7.27
CA ASP A 380 -11.17 14.24 -6.27
C ASP A 380 -10.28 15.33 -6.88
N PHE A 381 -9.79 15.15 -8.11
CA PHE A 381 -9.09 16.20 -8.85
C PHE A 381 -9.98 17.42 -9.13
N ASP A 382 -11.24 17.20 -9.52
CA ASP A 382 -12.18 18.27 -9.80
C ASP A 382 -12.47 19.11 -8.54
N LEU A 383 -12.54 18.47 -7.37
CA LEU A 383 -12.67 19.17 -6.08
C LEU A 383 -11.42 19.97 -5.72
N TRP A 384 -10.22 19.42 -5.93
CA TRP A 384 -8.97 20.17 -5.77
C TRP A 384 -8.91 21.38 -6.71
N ASN A 385 -9.30 21.19 -7.98
CA ASN A 385 -9.33 22.24 -8.99
C ASN A 385 -10.31 23.35 -8.64
N ALA A 386 -11.54 23.00 -8.25
CA ALA A 386 -12.54 23.97 -7.81
C ALA A 386 -12.05 24.80 -6.61
N ALA A 387 -11.33 24.17 -5.68
CA ALA A 387 -10.85 24.83 -4.46
C ALA A 387 -9.61 25.71 -4.67
N LEU A 388 -8.66 25.29 -5.53
CA LEU A 388 -7.30 25.83 -5.56
C LEU A 388 -6.90 26.50 -6.87
N SER A 389 -7.62 26.32 -7.98
CA SER A 389 -7.24 26.84 -9.32
C SER A 389 -6.97 28.34 -9.39
N LYS A 390 -7.60 29.13 -8.51
CA LYS A 390 -7.42 30.60 -8.46
C LYS A 390 -6.17 31.04 -7.67
N LYS A 391 -5.46 30.13 -7.00
CA LYS A 391 -4.28 30.46 -6.19
C LYS A 391 -3.02 30.47 -7.07
N LYS A 392 -2.26 31.56 -7.01
CA LYS A 392 -1.03 31.77 -7.82
C LYS A 392 0.10 30.79 -7.49
N ASN A 393 0.13 30.26 -6.27
CA ASN A 393 1.13 29.29 -5.81
C ASN A 393 0.71 27.83 -6.08
N VAL A 394 -0.35 27.60 -6.87
CA VAL A 394 -0.88 26.27 -7.15
C VAL A 394 -0.76 25.96 -8.64
N VAL A 395 -0.27 24.76 -8.95
CA VAL A 395 -0.37 24.13 -10.27
C VAL A 395 -1.24 22.89 -10.13
N LEU A 396 -2.13 22.66 -11.09
CA LEU A 396 -2.91 21.43 -11.18
C LEU A 396 -2.66 20.79 -12.55
N LYS A 397 -2.42 19.49 -12.59
CA LYS A 397 -2.26 18.74 -13.84
C LYS A 397 -2.97 17.39 -13.77
N PHE A 398 -3.86 17.17 -14.73
CA PHE A 398 -4.53 15.89 -14.92
C PHE A 398 -3.80 15.12 -16.01
N TYR A 399 -3.49 13.86 -15.75
CA TYR A 399 -2.81 12.96 -16.69
C TYR A 399 -3.77 11.84 -17.08
N PRO A 400 -4.44 11.91 -18.24
CA PRO A 400 -5.53 10.99 -18.57
C PRO A 400 -5.16 9.51 -18.52
N ASP A 401 -3.91 9.18 -18.84
CA ASP A 401 -3.42 7.82 -19.01
C ASP A 401 -2.87 7.19 -17.73
N LEU A 402 -2.57 7.96 -16.67
CA LEU A 402 -1.93 7.40 -15.48
C LEU A 402 -2.90 6.65 -14.57
N ASN A 403 -2.47 5.52 -14.01
CA ASN A 403 -3.15 4.85 -12.90
C ASN A 403 -2.69 5.38 -11.52
N HIS A 404 -3.14 4.72 -10.44
CA HIS A 404 -2.79 5.12 -9.08
C HIS A 404 -1.27 5.10 -8.81
N LEU A 405 -0.55 4.13 -9.39
CA LEU A 405 0.92 4.04 -9.26
C LEU A 405 1.66 5.03 -10.18
N LEU A 406 0.94 5.98 -10.80
CA LEU A 406 1.48 7.03 -11.65
C LEU A 406 2.16 6.51 -12.93
N SER A 407 1.78 5.31 -13.34
CA SER A 407 2.24 4.65 -14.56
C SER A 407 1.19 4.77 -15.66
N SER A 408 1.63 4.93 -16.91
CA SER A 408 0.74 5.01 -18.07
C SER A 408 0.02 3.68 -18.30
N GLN A 409 -1.29 3.76 -18.53
CA GLN A 409 -2.17 2.65 -18.85
C GLN A 409 -3.07 3.04 -20.03
N THR A 410 -3.48 2.05 -20.82
CA THR A 410 -4.40 2.26 -21.95
C THR A 410 -5.87 2.26 -21.53
N GLU A 411 -6.17 1.76 -20.34
CA GLU A 411 -7.51 1.62 -19.79
C GLU A 411 -7.52 1.88 -18.28
N LYS A 412 -8.72 2.06 -17.73
CA LYS A 412 -8.89 2.30 -16.30
C LYS A 412 -8.29 1.17 -15.48
N GLY A 413 -7.61 1.54 -14.40
CA GLY A 413 -6.73 0.64 -13.69
C GLY A 413 -7.42 -0.54 -13.04
N THR A 414 -6.67 -1.61 -12.81
CA THR A 414 -7.14 -2.80 -12.09
C THR A 414 -6.06 -3.32 -11.14
N MET A 415 -6.44 -4.15 -10.18
CA MET A 415 -5.49 -4.82 -9.30
C MET A 415 -4.50 -5.72 -10.06
N ALA A 416 -4.89 -6.23 -11.24
CA ALA A 416 -4.03 -7.07 -12.07
C ALA A 416 -2.90 -6.26 -12.71
N GLN A 417 -3.15 -5.00 -13.11
CA GLN A 417 -2.12 -4.14 -13.68
C GLN A 417 -0.95 -3.91 -12.71
N TYR A 418 -1.20 -3.87 -11.40
CA TYR A 418 -0.13 -3.71 -10.40
C TYR A 418 0.81 -4.90 -10.30
N GLN A 419 0.49 -6.03 -10.94
CA GLN A 419 1.36 -7.21 -11.00
C GLN A 419 2.29 -7.20 -12.20
N ALA A 420 1.99 -6.39 -13.22
CA ALA A 420 2.87 -6.16 -14.35
C ALA A 420 3.92 -5.10 -13.98
N ALA A 421 5.17 -5.32 -14.39
CA ALA A 421 6.23 -4.35 -14.21
C ALA A 421 5.99 -3.16 -15.16
N VAL A 422 5.80 -1.99 -14.58
CA VAL A 422 5.64 -0.72 -15.28
C VAL A 422 6.22 0.39 -14.43
N SER A 423 6.96 1.28 -15.08
CA SER A 423 7.57 2.42 -14.40
C SER A 423 6.60 3.59 -14.26
N VAL A 424 6.89 4.47 -13.31
CA VAL A 424 6.28 5.81 -13.27
C VAL A 424 6.50 6.53 -14.61
N SER A 425 5.52 7.32 -15.05
CA SER A 425 5.61 8.04 -16.33
C SER A 425 6.79 9.02 -16.34
N GLU A 426 7.63 8.93 -17.39
CA GLU A 426 8.74 9.87 -17.60
C GLU A 426 8.24 11.31 -17.73
N THR A 427 7.12 11.51 -18.41
CA THR A 427 6.49 12.83 -18.55
C THR A 427 6.17 13.43 -17.20
N LEU A 428 5.62 12.64 -16.28
CA LEU A 428 5.35 13.08 -14.91
C LEU A 428 6.64 13.44 -14.16
N VAL A 429 7.68 12.60 -14.25
CA VAL A 429 8.99 12.87 -13.62
C VAL A 429 9.57 14.19 -14.14
N ASN A 430 9.49 14.43 -15.47
CA ASN A 430 9.93 15.67 -16.10
C ASN A 430 9.15 16.88 -15.58
N ASP A 431 7.82 16.79 -15.54
CA ASP A 431 6.97 17.87 -15.05
C ASP A 431 7.24 18.23 -13.59
N ILE A 432 7.40 17.22 -12.72
CA ILE A 432 7.76 17.43 -11.31
C ILE A 432 9.12 18.13 -11.22
N ALA A 433 10.12 17.67 -11.98
CA ALA A 433 11.45 18.27 -11.97
C ALA A 433 11.44 19.73 -12.44
N LEU A 434 10.69 20.03 -13.51
CA LEU A 434 10.50 21.39 -14.01
C LEU A 434 9.79 22.26 -12.98
N TRP A 435 8.70 21.76 -12.37
CA TRP A 435 7.96 22.49 -11.35
C TRP A 435 8.82 22.80 -10.12
N ILE A 436 9.65 21.85 -9.65
CA ILE A 436 10.57 22.05 -8.52
C ILE A 436 11.62 23.12 -8.85
N LYS A 437 12.15 23.13 -10.08
CA LYS A 437 13.21 24.06 -10.52
C LYS A 437 12.70 25.44 -10.94
N ALA A 438 11.40 25.57 -11.24
CA ALA A 438 10.79 26.84 -11.56
C ALA A 438 10.88 27.80 -10.37
N LYS A 439 11.50 28.96 -10.61
CA LYS A 439 11.72 30.02 -9.61
C LYS A 439 10.44 30.75 -9.24
#